data_AF-A0A6A6K298-F1
#
_entry.id   AF-A0A6A6K298-F1
#
_cell.length_a   1.000
_cell.length_b   1.000
_cell.length_c   1.000
_cell.angle_alpha   90.00
_cell.angle_beta   90.00
_cell.angle_gamma   90.00
#
_symmetry.space_group_name_H-M   'P 1'
#
loop_
_entity.id
_entity.type
_entity.pdbx_description
1 polymer ?
#
loop_
_entity_poly.entity_id
_entity_poly.type
_entity_poly.pdbx_seq_one_letter_code
_entity_poly.pdbx_strand_id
1 'polypeptide(L)'
;MLTRLLIHCKKILRRIENGQQSECDLSNVRVLEVENCENLVNLIPFNLIECLQKLEKLIVCRCGSLMEMFECQGTNTDVGYFVTFSHLEEVQLSDLPKLMNIFTKIPENVIGFRKLRKLQVHICASLRNIFSVFVAKGLVQLHELDIESCYMLEEIIVAKEDEQEEEEASKEKIVFPQLRSLQLRSLPNLKCFYSGIYALEFPLLEKLKFCACNGMKTFSYGSLSMPKLKELKINYAYHQLMGSPDLNATMSQLFSMKKRGDQLYLKEDESDVFEKAGAEELLQVLQDSQLRAEEKSGFCIYKCDKGDGCQFLHSWFYGDWFSTLAKLKGHIQAVSGIALPSRSDKLFSGSSDGIVHVWDCYTGQSTRVINLGIKIGTLISEGPWIFVGLPNIVKEWNIETAVEFNLDGLVGQVNAIAVVDVIDMLFARA
;
A
#
# COMPACT_ATOMS: atom_id res chain seq x y z
N MET A 1 -19.51 12.60 13.58
CA MET A 1 -18.10 12.42 14.00
C MET A 1 -17.38 11.64 12.93
N LEU A 2 -16.20 12.08 12.52
CA LEU A 2 -15.43 11.45 11.45
C LEU A 2 -14.67 10.23 12.01
N THR A 3 -15.05 9.02 11.58
CA THR A 3 -14.48 7.75 12.08
C THR A 3 -13.47 7.13 11.14
N ARG A 4 -13.49 7.49 9.86
CA ARG A 4 -12.53 7.03 8.84
C ARG A 4 -11.99 8.24 8.09
N LEU A 5 -10.68 8.31 7.93
CA LEU A 5 -9.96 9.37 7.24
C LEU A 5 -9.11 8.74 6.14
N LEU A 6 -9.35 9.16 4.89
CA LEU A 6 -8.58 8.75 3.72
C LEU A 6 -7.73 9.92 3.22
N ILE A 7 -6.43 9.70 3.06
CA ILE A 7 -5.45 10.70 2.66
C ILE A 7 -4.84 10.26 1.32
N HIS A 8 -5.20 10.98 0.26
CA HIS A 8 -4.64 10.79 -1.09
C HIS A 8 -3.58 11.84 -1.47
N CYS A 9 -3.33 12.85 -0.63
CA CYS A 9 -2.37 13.91 -0.95
C CYS A 9 -1.81 14.60 0.30
N LYS A 10 -0.52 15.00 0.22
CA LYS A 10 0.26 15.70 1.26
C LYS A 10 -0.38 16.99 1.79
N LYS A 11 -1.33 17.61 1.07
CA LYS A 11 -2.01 18.84 1.54
C LYS A 11 -2.85 18.64 2.81
N ILE A 12 -3.41 17.43 3.01
CA ILE A 12 -4.16 17.10 4.24
C ILE A 12 -3.18 16.94 5.41
N LEU A 13 -2.05 16.26 5.20
CA LEU A 13 -1.01 16.08 6.21
C LEU A 13 -0.33 17.40 6.58
N ARG A 14 -0.03 18.30 5.63
CA ARG A 14 0.51 19.64 5.93
C ARG A 14 -0.43 20.53 6.77
N ARG A 15 -1.74 20.40 6.62
CA ARG A 15 -2.71 21.10 7.48
C ARG A 15 -2.68 20.56 8.91
N ILE A 16 -2.41 19.28 9.06
CA ILE A 16 -2.27 18.60 10.34
C ILE A 16 -0.90 18.91 10.98
N GLU A 17 0.18 18.97 10.19
CA GLU A 17 1.56 19.30 10.61
C GLU A 17 1.74 20.75 11.08
N ASN A 18 1.09 21.74 10.43
CA ASN A 18 1.36 23.16 10.66
C ASN A 18 0.62 23.79 11.86
N GLY A 19 -0.12 23.02 12.67
CA GLY A 19 -0.81 23.54 13.84
C GLY A 19 -1.80 24.70 13.56
N GLN A 20 -2.19 24.91 12.30
CA GLN A 20 -3.22 25.89 11.97
C GLN A 20 -4.55 25.35 12.49
N GLN A 21 -5.02 25.94 13.59
CA GLN A 21 -6.35 25.75 14.14
C GLN A 21 -7.40 25.89 13.01
N SER A 22 -7.79 24.78 12.41
CA SER A 22 -8.93 24.69 11.52
C SER A 22 -9.53 23.28 11.59
N GLU A 23 -10.52 23.15 12.47
CA GLU A 23 -11.78 22.41 12.27
C GLU A 23 -11.75 20.92 11.88
N CYS A 24 -10.77 20.12 12.30
CA CYS A 24 -10.90 18.65 12.21
C CYS A 24 -10.55 17.98 13.54
N ASP A 25 -11.57 17.66 14.33
CA ASP A 25 -11.45 16.79 15.51
C ASP A 25 -11.08 15.36 15.08
N LEU A 26 -9.78 15.08 15.01
CA LEU A 26 -9.25 13.75 14.67
C LEU A 26 -9.37 12.74 15.83
N SER A 27 -9.78 13.18 17.02
CA SER A 27 -9.87 12.32 18.22
C SER A 27 -10.84 11.15 18.07
N ASN A 28 -11.72 11.22 17.06
CA ASN A 28 -12.71 10.19 16.75
C ASN A 28 -12.34 9.27 15.58
N VAL A 29 -11.20 9.52 14.91
CA VAL A 29 -10.72 8.69 13.80
C VAL A 29 -10.34 7.31 14.34
N ARG A 30 -10.97 6.29 13.76
CA ARG A 30 -10.73 4.87 14.01
C ARG A 30 -9.96 4.21 12.87
N VAL A 31 -10.16 4.67 11.65
CA VAL A 31 -9.48 4.11 10.47
C VAL A 31 -8.75 5.23 9.73
N LEU A 32 -7.44 5.09 9.58
CA LEU A 32 -6.60 6.00 8.80
C LEU A 32 -6.05 5.25 7.60
N GLU A 33 -6.36 5.76 6.41
CA GLU A 33 -5.90 5.19 5.14
C GLU A 33 -5.10 6.23 4.39
N VAL A 34 -3.88 5.88 3.98
CA VAL A 34 -2.98 6.79 3.27
C VAL A 34 -2.53 6.11 1.99
N GLU A 35 -2.93 6.67 0.84
CA GLU A 35 -2.66 6.06 -0.45
C GLU A 35 -2.08 7.05 -1.44
N ASN A 36 -1.19 6.60 -2.33
CA ASN A 36 -0.68 7.41 -3.46
C ASN A 36 0.01 8.72 -3.02
N CYS A 37 0.62 8.75 -1.83
CA CYS A 37 1.25 9.95 -1.27
C CYS A 37 2.75 10.02 -1.59
N GLU A 38 3.08 10.36 -2.83
CA GLU A 38 4.46 10.35 -3.36
C GLU A 38 5.46 11.30 -2.70
N ASN A 39 5.00 12.29 -1.94
CA ASN A 39 5.86 13.26 -1.26
C ASN A 39 5.90 13.08 0.26
N LEU A 40 5.18 12.08 0.79
CA LEU A 40 5.14 11.82 2.21
C LEU A 40 6.40 11.07 2.63
N VAL A 41 7.15 11.61 3.59
CA VAL A 41 8.41 11.02 4.08
C VAL A 41 8.20 10.32 5.42
N ASN A 42 7.45 10.97 6.32
CA ASN A 42 7.06 10.42 7.62
C ASN A 42 5.54 10.42 7.71
N LEU A 43 4.92 9.33 8.19
CA LEU A 43 3.47 9.22 8.23
C LEU A 43 2.86 9.91 9.45
N ILE A 44 3.31 9.56 10.66
CA ILE A 44 2.78 10.07 11.92
C ILE A 44 3.90 10.77 12.70
N PRO A 45 4.03 12.09 12.55
CA PRO A 45 4.70 12.96 13.51
C PRO A 45 4.21 12.76 14.95
N PHE A 46 5.11 12.85 15.93
CA PHE A 46 4.78 12.60 17.35
C PHE A 46 3.64 13.48 17.88
N ASN A 47 3.58 14.76 17.49
CA ASN A 47 2.52 15.68 17.89
C ASN A 47 1.11 15.25 17.44
N LEU A 48 1.00 14.36 16.44
CA LEU A 48 -0.28 13.87 15.93
C LEU A 48 -0.76 12.61 16.62
N ILE A 49 0.10 11.98 17.41
CA ILE A 49 -0.24 10.82 18.20
C ILE A 49 -1.37 11.13 19.19
N GLU A 50 -1.33 12.29 19.85
CA GLU A 50 -2.38 12.74 20.77
C GLU A 50 -3.73 12.95 20.07
N CYS A 51 -3.70 13.23 18.76
CA CYS A 51 -4.90 13.42 17.96
C CYS A 51 -5.52 12.09 17.48
N LEU A 52 -4.77 10.99 17.48
CA LEU A 52 -5.17 9.68 16.92
C LEU A 52 -5.40 8.62 18.01
N GLN A 53 -5.89 9.02 19.17
CA GLN A 53 -6.00 8.14 20.35
C GLN A 53 -7.03 7.00 20.20
N LYS A 54 -8.01 7.13 19.29
CA LYS A 54 -9.02 6.10 18.99
C LYS A 54 -8.72 5.32 17.71
N LEU A 55 -7.53 5.47 17.14
CA LEU A 55 -7.16 4.79 15.91
C LEU A 55 -7.10 3.27 16.16
N GLU A 56 -7.94 2.53 15.42
CA GLU A 56 -8.11 1.08 15.45
C GLU A 56 -7.44 0.41 14.25
N LYS A 57 -7.41 1.07 13.08
CA LYS A 57 -6.83 0.53 11.85
C LYS A 57 -6.02 1.56 11.09
N LEU A 58 -4.82 1.17 10.65
CA LEU A 58 -3.93 1.97 9.82
C LEU A 58 -3.60 1.22 8.52
N ILE A 59 -3.95 1.81 7.38
CA ILE A 59 -3.64 1.28 6.06
C ILE A 59 -2.78 2.28 5.31
N VAL A 60 -1.66 1.84 4.76
CA VAL A 60 -0.78 2.69 3.96
C VAL A 60 -0.37 1.94 2.71
N CYS A 61 -0.68 2.51 1.54
CA CYS A 61 -0.30 1.88 0.29
C CYS A 61 0.22 2.83 -0.78
N ARG A 62 1.13 2.35 -1.65
CA ARG A 62 1.61 3.07 -2.84
C ARG A 62 2.14 4.47 -2.48
N CYS A 63 3.06 4.55 -1.53
CA CYS A 63 3.66 5.83 -1.12
C CYS A 63 5.17 5.77 -1.36
N GLY A 64 5.60 6.20 -2.56
CA GLY A 64 6.96 6.01 -3.07
C GLY A 64 8.08 6.72 -2.30
N SER A 65 7.75 7.75 -1.49
CA SER A 65 8.73 8.49 -0.69
C SER A 65 8.69 8.21 0.81
N LEU A 66 7.77 7.37 1.28
CA LEU A 66 7.61 7.13 2.72
C LEU A 66 8.82 6.35 3.24
N MET A 67 9.54 6.94 4.19
CA MET A 67 10.73 6.36 4.81
C MET A 67 10.44 5.82 6.21
N GLU A 68 9.59 6.51 6.98
CA GLU A 68 9.32 6.19 8.39
C GLU A 68 7.82 6.27 8.71
N MET A 69 7.32 5.29 9.46
CA MET A 69 5.93 5.30 9.92
C MET A 69 5.70 6.27 11.06
N PHE A 70 6.64 6.34 12.01
CA PHE A 70 6.51 7.16 13.20
C PHE A 70 7.76 8.01 13.37
N GLU A 71 7.58 9.32 13.41
CA GLU A 71 8.66 10.26 13.69
C GLU A 71 8.66 10.56 15.19
N CYS A 72 9.46 9.79 15.94
CA CYS A 72 9.58 9.87 17.40
C CYS A 72 10.78 10.70 17.88
N GLN A 73 11.50 11.39 16.97
CA GLN A 73 12.70 12.17 17.30
C GLN A 73 12.30 13.63 17.59
N GLY A 74 12.49 14.10 18.82
CA GLY A 74 12.23 15.52 19.19
C GLY A 74 11.75 15.79 20.61
N THR A 75 11.45 14.76 21.41
CA THR A 75 11.07 14.95 22.81
C THR A 75 12.32 14.91 23.69
N ASN A 76 12.55 15.96 24.49
CA ASN A 76 13.38 15.86 25.69
C ASN A 76 12.78 14.75 26.55
N THR A 77 13.36 13.55 26.51
CA THR A 77 12.91 12.37 27.27
C THR A 77 13.32 12.46 28.73
N ASP A 78 13.06 13.60 29.36
CA ASP A 78 13.05 13.70 30.81
C ASP A 78 11.59 13.66 31.26
N VAL A 79 11.27 12.62 32.02
CA VAL A 79 10.04 12.39 32.81
C VAL A 79 8.86 11.69 32.09
N GLY A 80 8.91 10.34 32.03
CA GLY A 80 7.71 9.49 32.04
C GLY A 80 7.51 8.48 30.89
N TYR A 81 6.61 7.52 31.11
CA TYR A 81 6.10 6.61 30.08
C TYR A 81 5.04 7.29 29.22
N PHE A 82 5.13 7.15 27.90
CA PHE A 82 4.19 7.74 26.95
C PHE A 82 3.24 6.67 26.39
N VAL A 83 1.94 6.78 26.67
CA VAL A 83 0.93 5.82 26.18
C VAL A 83 0.37 6.30 24.85
N THR A 84 0.48 5.47 23.82
CA THR A 84 0.02 5.77 22.45
C THR A 84 -0.48 4.53 21.73
N PHE A 85 -1.27 4.70 20.66
CA PHE A 85 -1.77 3.62 19.80
C PHE A 85 -2.40 2.48 20.61
N SER A 86 -3.05 2.82 21.72
CA SER A 86 -3.60 1.88 22.70
C SER A 86 -4.87 1.17 22.19
N HIS A 87 -5.44 1.68 21.10
CA HIS A 87 -6.60 1.12 20.39
C HIS A 87 -6.24 0.47 19.06
N LEU A 88 -4.99 0.60 18.59
CA LEU A 88 -4.62 0.13 17.25
C LEU A 88 -4.65 -1.41 17.22
N GLU A 89 -5.53 -1.96 16.40
CA GLU A 89 -5.77 -3.40 16.25
C GLU A 89 -5.18 -3.94 14.93
N GLU A 90 -5.08 -3.11 13.90
CA GLU A 90 -4.64 -3.56 12.57
C GLU A 90 -3.74 -2.54 11.88
N VAL A 91 -2.62 -3.02 11.34
CA VAL A 91 -1.71 -2.24 10.50
C VAL A 91 -1.49 -3.02 9.19
N GLN A 92 -1.78 -2.37 8.07
CA GLN A 92 -1.56 -2.91 6.72
C GLN A 92 -0.68 -1.96 5.92
N LEU A 93 0.47 -2.44 5.48
CA LEU A 93 1.45 -1.68 4.72
C LEU A 93 1.70 -2.41 3.40
N SER A 94 1.51 -1.74 2.26
CA SER A 94 1.67 -2.38 0.96
C SER A 94 2.30 -1.44 -0.07
N ASP A 95 3.31 -1.90 -0.80
CA ASP A 95 3.96 -1.11 -1.86
C ASP A 95 4.54 0.23 -1.36
N LEU A 96 5.57 0.11 -0.51
CA LEU A 96 6.27 1.23 0.12
C LEU A 96 7.78 1.07 -0.14
N PRO A 97 8.25 1.42 -1.35
CA PRO A 97 9.58 1.03 -1.83
C PRO A 97 10.72 1.64 -1.02
N LYS A 98 10.55 2.84 -0.45
CA LYS A 98 11.56 3.54 0.37
C LYS A 98 11.38 3.37 1.88
N LEU A 99 10.41 2.57 2.33
CA LEU A 99 10.16 2.41 3.76
C LEU A 99 11.33 1.69 4.42
N MET A 100 12.00 2.38 5.35
CA MET A 100 13.16 1.85 6.06
C MET A 100 12.84 1.45 7.50
N ASN A 101 11.89 2.13 8.15
CA ASN A 101 11.58 1.91 9.56
C ASN A 101 10.07 1.88 9.81
N ILE A 102 9.62 0.82 10.47
CA ILE A 102 8.26 0.70 11.00
C ILE A 102 8.28 0.93 12.51
N PHE A 103 8.85 0.02 13.29
CA PHE A 103 8.80 0.07 14.77
C PHE A 103 10.17 0.14 15.45
N THR A 104 11.27 0.12 14.70
CA THR A 104 12.64 0.05 15.24
C THR A 104 13.11 1.32 15.91
N LYS A 105 12.59 2.48 15.50
CA LYS A 105 12.91 3.80 16.08
C LYS A 105 11.99 4.23 17.22
N ILE A 106 11.15 3.33 17.74
CA ILE A 106 10.23 3.65 18.84
C ILE A 106 11.00 3.60 20.18
N PRO A 107 11.04 4.70 20.95
CA PRO A 107 11.72 4.75 22.24
C PRO A 107 11.14 3.78 23.28
N GLU A 108 11.97 3.30 24.21
CA GLU A 108 11.58 2.32 25.24
C GLU A 108 10.60 2.85 26.29
N ASN A 109 10.43 4.16 26.40
CA ASN A 109 9.41 4.74 27.29
C ASN A 109 8.02 4.78 26.63
N VAL A 110 7.88 4.40 25.35
CA VAL A 110 6.61 4.41 24.62
C VAL A 110 5.83 3.11 24.87
N ILE A 111 4.74 3.18 25.61
CA ILE A 111 3.84 2.05 25.83
C ILE A 111 2.72 2.10 24.78
N GLY A 112 2.85 1.32 23.72
CA GLY A 112 1.84 1.23 22.65
C GLY A 112 1.61 -0.16 22.08
N PHE A 113 0.71 -0.24 21.09
CA PHE A 113 0.45 -1.43 20.26
C PHE A 113 -0.03 -2.69 21.01
N ARG A 114 -0.43 -2.59 22.28
CA ARG A 114 -0.86 -3.74 23.09
C ARG A 114 -2.14 -4.43 22.59
N LYS A 115 -2.96 -3.71 21.81
CA LYS A 115 -4.17 -4.26 21.16
C LYS A 115 -3.94 -4.68 19.71
N LEU A 116 -2.72 -4.53 19.18
CA LEU A 116 -2.44 -4.86 17.78
C LEU A 116 -2.64 -6.35 17.58
N ARG A 117 -3.60 -6.72 16.73
CA ARG A 117 -3.98 -8.10 16.39
C ARG A 117 -3.40 -8.55 15.07
N LYS A 118 -3.28 -7.64 14.11
CA LYS A 118 -2.88 -7.98 12.75
C LYS A 118 -1.86 -6.99 12.22
N LEU A 119 -0.74 -7.51 11.74
CA LEU A 119 0.27 -6.75 11.02
C LEU A 119 0.54 -7.41 9.66
N GLN A 120 0.28 -6.66 8.59
CA GLN A 120 0.61 -7.06 7.22
C GLN A 120 1.61 -6.08 6.62
N VAL A 121 2.71 -6.60 6.08
CA VAL A 121 3.77 -5.80 5.44
C VAL A 121 4.12 -6.43 4.11
N HIS A 122 3.69 -5.81 3.02
CA HIS A 122 3.81 -6.34 1.68
C HIS A 122 4.59 -5.37 0.79
N ILE A 123 5.52 -5.88 -0.02
CA ILE A 123 6.20 -5.10 -1.07
C ILE A 123 6.88 -3.82 -0.47
N CYS A 124 7.62 -3.97 0.63
CA CYS A 124 8.43 -2.88 1.20
C CYS A 124 9.91 -3.16 0.93
N ALA A 125 10.42 -2.62 -0.19
CA ALA A 125 11.69 -3.04 -0.76
C ALA A 125 12.93 -2.57 0.01
N SER A 126 12.87 -1.48 0.77
CA SER A 126 14.01 -0.94 1.54
C SER A 126 14.05 -1.37 3.01
N LEU A 127 13.05 -2.10 3.47
CA LEU A 127 12.89 -2.47 4.87
C LEU A 127 13.92 -3.55 5.23
N ARG A 128 14.74 -3.31 6.26
CA ARG A 128 15.76 -4.25 6.74
C ARG A 128 15.35 -5.03 7.99
N ASN A 129 14.48 -4.43 8.79
CA ASN A 129 13.93 -4.98 10.03
C ASN A 129 12.56 -4.39 10.34
N ILE A 130 11.81 -5.01 11.26
CA ILE A 130 10.45 -4.57 11.60
C ILE A 130 10.37 -4.06 13.03
N PHE A 131 10.84 -4.86 13.99
CA PHE A 131 10.68 -4.60 15.42
C PHE A 131 12.03 -4.41 16.13
N SER A 132 12.03 -3.56 17.15
CA SER A 132 12.97 -3.67 18.26
C SER A 132 12.47 -4.72 19.26
N VAL A 133 13.36 -5.27 20.09
CA VAL A 133 12.99 -6.17 21.21
C VAL A 133 11.90 -5.56 22.09
N PHE A 134 12.00 -4.26 22.36
CA PHE A 134 11.04 -3.53 23.19
C PHE A 134 9.61 -3.57 22.59
N VAL A 135 9.45 -3.22 21.31
CA VAL A 135 8.13 -3.26 20.66
C VAL A 135 7.64 -4.70 20.57
N ALA A 136 8.50 -5.67 20.24
CA ALA A 136 8.13 -7.08 20.17
C ALA A 136 7.54 -7.59 21.49
N LYS A 137 8.14 -7.26 22.64
CA LYS A 137 7.61 -7.59 23.98
C LYS A 137 6.26 -6.92 24.27
N GLY A 138 5.95 -5.79 23.63
CA GLY A 138 4.69 -5.07 23.77
C GLY A 138 3.50 -5.66 22.99
N LEU A 139 3.74 -6.53 22.01
CA LEU A 139 2.74 -7.09 21.08
C LEU A 139 1.94 -8.27 21.68
N VAL A 140 1.35 -8.05 22.85
CA VAL A 140 0.68 -9.08 23.66
C VAL A 140 -0.65 -9.59 23.08
N GLN A 141 -1.23 -8.93 22.07
CA GLN A 141 -2.46 -9.37 21.40
C GLN A 141 -2.26 -9.67 19.91
N LEU A 142 -1.03 -9.76 19.40
CA LEU A 142 -0.81 -10.04 17.99
C LEU A 142 -1.27 -11.46 17.66
N HIS A 143 -2.20 -11.61 16.72
CA HIS A 143 -2.78 -12.87 16.25
C HIS A 143 -2.21 -13.30 14.89
N GLU A 144 -1.96 -12.33 14.02
CA GLU A 144 -1.48 -12.55 12.65
C GLU A 144 -0.31 -11.62 12.33
N LEU A 145 0.78 -12.23 11.85
CA LEU A 145 1.92 -11.54 11.25
C LEU A 145 2.15 -12.11 9.85
N ASP A 146 1.94 -11.29 8.82
CA ASP A 146 2.10 -11.67 7.42
C ASP A 146 3.03 -10.69 6.70
N ILE A 147 4.15 -11.21 6.20
CA ILE A 147 5.19 -10.40 5.57
C ILE A 147 5.51 -11.02 4.21
N GLU A 148 5.37 -10.23 3.16
CA GLU A 148 5.46 -10.70 1.78
C GLU A 148 6.27 -9.75 0.89
N SER A 149 7.19 -10.31 0.10
CA SER A 149 7.92 -9.59 -0.96
C SER A 149 8.72 -8.36 -0.45
N CYS A 150 9.24 -8.42 0.78
CA CYS A 150 10.19 -7.44 1.34
C CYS A 150 11.63 -7.90 1.10
N TYR A 151 12.17 -7.57 -0.07
CA TYR A 151 13.41 -8.17 -0.57
C TYR A 151 14.68 -7.83 0.22
N MET A 152 14.77 -6.66 0.86
CA MET A 152 15.95 -6.26 1.67
C MET A 152 15.83 -6.64 3.15
N LEU A 153 14.75 -7.31 3.55
CA LEU A 153 14.51 -7.66 4.95
C LEU A 153 15.53 -8.72 5.40
N GLU A 154 16.35 -8.40 6.40
CA GLU A 154 17.44 -9.26 6.89
C GLU A 154 17.03 -10.02 8.15
N GLU A 155 16.27 -9.39 9.04
CA GLU A 155 15.74 -9.97 10.29
C GLU A 155 14.39 -9.34 10.65
N ILE A 156 13.54 -10.03 11.42
CA ILE A 156 12.24 -9.47 11.84
C ILE A 156 12.39 -8.61 13.09
N ILE A 157 13.15 -9.10 14.08
CA ILE A 157 13.46 -8.43 15.34
C ILE A 157 14.95 -8.16 15.41
N VAL A 158 15.33 -6.90 15.62
CA VAL A 158 16.73 -6.48 15.83
C VAL A 158 17.12 -6.72 17.28
N ALA A 159 18.25 -7.41 17.52
CA ALA A 159 18.84 -7.59 18.84
C ALA A 159 19.48 -6.29 19.36
N LYS A 160 19.54 -6.12 20.69
CA LYS A 160 20.34 -5.03 21.29
C LYS A 160 21.83 -5.35 21.17
N GLU A 161 22.66 -4.31 21.07
CA GLU A 161 24.12 -4.45 20.97
C GLU A 161 24.71 -5.16 22.20
N ASP A 162 24.20 -4.86 23.40
CA ASP A 162 24.68 -5.41 24.67
C ASP A 162 24.27 -6.88 24.92
N GLU A 163 23.36 -7.45 24.10
CA GLU A 163 22.90 -8.85 24.23
C GLU A 163 23.98 -9.88 23.83
N GLN A 164 25.11 -9.45 23.28
CA GLN A 164 26.16 -10.34 22.77
C GLN A 164 27.19 -10.76 23.84
N GLU A 165 27.18 -10.15 25.03
CA GLU A 165 28.24 -10.31 26.05
C GLU A 165 27.77 -10.77 27.45
N GLU A 166 26.46 -10.85 27.74
CA GLU A 166 25.96 -11.15 29.09
C GLU A 166 25.54 -12.61 29.33
N GLU A 167 26.25 -13.33 30.22
CA GLU A 167 25.90 -14.67 30.73
C GLU A 167 24.58 -14.69 31.56
N GLU A 168 24.05 -13.53 31.98
CA GLU A 168 22.78 -13.37 32.70
C GLU A 168 21.53 -13.36 31.78
N ALA A 169 21.70 -13.38 30.45
CA ALA A 169 20.63 -13.36 29.45
C ALA A 169 19.69 -14.59 29.46
N SER A 170 19.98 -15.60 30.29
CA SER A 170 19.24 -16.86 30.39
C SER A 170 17.81 -16.75 30.97
N LYS A 171 17.39 -15.57 31.46
CA LYS A 171 16.04 -15.36 32.04
C LYS A 171 15.11 -14.49 31.19
N GLU A 172 15.63 -13.73 30.23
CA GLU A 172 14.80 -12.88 29.41
C GLU A 172 14.17 -13.65 28.24
N LYS A 173 12.91 -13.32 27.96
CA LYS A 173 12.15 -13.94 26.89
C LYS A 173 11.29 -12.94 26.14
N ILE A 174 11.10 -13.21 24.85
CA ILE A 174 10.16 -12.51 23.99
C ILE A 174 9.01 -13.47 23.74
N VAL A 175 7.83 -13.11 24.24
CA VAL A 175 6.64 -13.96 24.18
C VAL A 175 5.62 -13.30 23.26
N PHE A 176 5.12 -14.07 22.29
CA PHE A 176 3.97 -13.71 21.46
C PHE A 176 2.76 -14.56 21.89
N PRO A 177 2.05 -14.17 22.96
CA PRO A 177 1.13 -15.06 23.66
C PRO A 177 -0.15 -15.39 22.85
N GLN A 178 -0.54 -14.53 21.90
CA GLN A 178 -1.77 -14.67 21.11
C GLN A 178 -1.52 -14.98 19.63
N LEU A 179 -0.27 -15.10 19.19
CA LEU A 179 0.05 -15.26 17.78
C LEU A 179 -0.38 -16.65 17.31
N ARG A 180 -1.25 -16.72 16.30
CA ARG A 180 -1.81 -17.96 15.74
C ARG A 180 -1.29 -18.26 14.35
N SER A 181 -0.99 -17.22 13.58
CA SER A 181 -0.53 -17.32 12.20
C SER A 181 0.71 -16.44 11.99
N LEU A 182 1.81 -17.06 11.56
CA LEU A 182 3.03 -16.40 11.12
C LEU A 182 3.33 -16.83 9.68
N GLN A 183 3.32 -15.87 8.75
CA GLN A 183 3.55 -16.12 7.33
C GLN A 183 4.66 -15.22 6.80
N LEU A 184 5.68 -15.83 6.22
CA LEU A 184 6.84 -15.17 5.62
C LEU A 184 6.97 -15.65 4.17
N ARG A 185 6.82 -14.74 3.21
CA ARG A 185 6.75 -15.09 1.78
C ARG A 185 7.65 -14.19 0.93
N SER A 186 8.40 -14.79 0.01
CA SER A 186 9.26 -14.07 -0.94
C SER A 186 10.24 -13.11 -0.25
N LEU A 187 10.95 -13.62 0.77
CA LEU A 187 11.94 -12.87 1.55
C LEU A 187 13.36 -13.45 1.35
N PRO A 188 13.99 -13.22 0.18
CA PRO A 188 15.22 -13.91 -0.21
C PRO A 188 16.42 -13.57 0.69
N ASN A 189 16.48 -12.37 1.28
CA ASN A 189 17.58 -11.93 2.14
C ASN A 189 17.34 -12.14 3.64
N LEU A 190 16.17 -12.64 4.04
CA LEU A 190 15.84 -12.86 5.44
C LEU A 190 16.76 -13.96 6.00
N LYS A 191 17.59 -13.62 6.98
CA LYS A 191 18.56 -14.53 7.62
C LYS A 191 17.95 -15.30 8.79
N CYS A 192 17.15 -14.61 9.60
CA CYS A 192 16.49 -15.16 10.79
C CYS A 192 15.26 -14.34 11.20
N PHE A 193 14.46 -14.87 12.13
CA PHE A 193 13.37 -14.11 12.76
C PHE A 193 13.91 -13.16 13.83
N TYR A 194 14.87 -13.60 14.63
CA TYR A 194 15.53 -12.81 15.67
C TYR A 194 16.99 -13.25 15.80
N SER A 195 17.90 -12.29 15.77
CA SER A 195 19.35 -12.52 15.82
C SER A 195 19.93 -12.64 17.23
N GLY A 196 19.20 -12.24 18.26
CA GLY A 196 19.66 -12.29 19.65
C GLY A 196 19.46 -13.64 20.34
N ILE A 197 19.83 -13.68 21.62
CA ILE A 197 19.93 -14.91 22.42
C ILE A 197 18.74 -15.16 23.35
N TYR A 198 17.80 -14.21 23.46
CA TYR A 198 16.60 -14.39 24.28
C TYR A 198 15.70 -15.53 23.78
N ALA A 199 15.04 -16.19 24.72
CA ALA A 199 14.09 -17.24 24.39
C ALA A 199 12.87 -16.66 23.65
N LEU A 200 12.46 -17.31 22.56
CA LEU A 200 11.23 -17.00 21.85
C LEU A 200 10.13 -18.01 22.21
N GLU A 201 8.99 -17.51 22.69
CA GLU A 201 7.82 -18.34 23.02
C GLU A 201 6.61 -17.95 22.16
N PHE A 202 6.00 -18.94 21.51
CA PHE A 202 4.76 -18.81 20.74
C PHE A 202 3.71 -19.83 21.22
N PRO A 203 3.05 -19.60 22.38
CA PRO A 203 2.21 -20.60 23.03
C PRO A 203 0.97 -21.03 22.25
N LEU A 204 0.47 -20.19 21.34
CA LEU A 204 -0.76 -20.40 20.57
C LEU A 204 -0.54 -20.47 19.06
N LEU A 205 0.71 -20.51 18.57
CA LEU A 205 0.99 -20.53 17.14
C LEU A 205 0.55 -21.86 16.54
N GLU A 206 -0.40 -21.80 15.60
CA GLU A 206 -0.98 -22.98 14.95
C GLU A 206 -0.47 -23.14 13.52
N LYS A 207 -0.23 -22.01 12.83
CA LYS A 207 0.21 -21.96 11.43
C LYS A 207 1.53 -21.19 11.29
N LEU A 208 2.54 -21.84 10.74
CA LEU A 208 3.84 -21.27 10.40
C LEU A 208 4.16 -21.55 8.93
N LYS A 209 4.21 -20.52 8.09
CA LYS A 209 4.44 -20.65 6.65
C LYS A 209 5.69 -19.87 6.22
N PHE A 210 6.60 -20.55 5.54
CA PHE A 210 7.74 -19.96 4.83
C PHE A 210 7.63 -20.30 3.35
N CYS A 211 7.66 -19.31 2.46
CA CYS A 211 7.72 -19.54 1.02
C CYS A 211 8.81 -18.66 0.42
N ALA A 212 9.77 -19.24 -0.30
CA ALA A 212 10.85 -18.50 -0.94
C ALA A 212 11.67 -17.60 0.02
N CYS A 213 11.93 -18.09 1.25
CA CYS A 213 12.81 -17.44 2.25
C CYS A 213 14.23 -18.03 2.22
N ASN A 214 14.85 -18.08 1.04
CA ASN A 214 16.05 -18.90 0.81
C ASN A 214 17.31 -18.46 1.60
N GLY A 215 17.35 -17.23 2.09
CA GLY A 215 18.42 -16.71 2.95
C GLY A 215 18.36 -17.24 4.39
N MET A 216 17.22 -17.79 4.80
CA MET A 216 16.93 -18.08 6.20
C MET A 216 17.60 -19.39 6.58
N LYS A 217 18.58 -19.34 7.49
CA LYS A 217 19.30 -20.53 7.96
C LYS A 217 18.80 -20.98 9.32
N THR A 218 18.44 -20.02 10.16
CA THR A 218 18.09 -20.20 11.56
C THR A 218 16.86 -19.34 11.85
N PHE A 219 15.92 -19.82 12.67
CA PHE A 219 14.78 -19.04 13.14
C PHE A 219 15.22 -18.05 14.21
N SER A 220 15.84 -18.57 15.28
CA SER A 220 16.40 -17.81 16.39
C SER A 220 17.63 -18.53 16.95
N TYR A 221 18.54 -17.76 17.56
CA TYR A 221 19.72 -18.29 18.23
C TYR A 221 19.45 -18.66 19.70
N GLY A 222 18.52 -17.97 20.35
CA GLY A 222 17.95 -18.37 21.63
C GLY A 222 17.00 -19.57 21.55
N SER A 223 16.63 -20.11 22.72
CA SER A 223 15.69 -21.24 22.81
C SER A 223 14.32 -20.90 22.21
N LEU A 224 13.66 -21.90 21.62
CA LEU A 224 12.41 -21.71 20.88
C LEU A 224 11.32 -22.66 21.39
N SER A 225 10.13 -22.13 21.66
CA SER A 225 8.97 -22.92 22.10
C SER A 225 7.71 -22.60 21.28
N MET A 226 7.15 -23.62 20.64
CA MET A 226 5.93 -23.54 19.82
C MET A 226 4.99 -24.74 20.07
N PRO A 227 4.44 -24.91 21.28
CA PRO A 227 3.80 -26.17 21.71
C PRO A 227 2.50 -26.54 20.97
N LYS A 228 1.87 -25.59 20.27
CA LYS A 228 0.59 -25.80 19.56
C LYS A 228 0.71 -25.77 18.03
N LEU A 229 1.94 -25.83 17.50
CA LEU A 229 2.16 -25.76 16.06
C LEU A 229 1.58 -27.01 15.38
N LYS A 230 0.59 -26.81 14.50
CA LYS A 230 -0.09 -27.88 13.76
C LYS A 230 0.34 -27.91 12.30
N GLU A 231 0.54 -26.74 11.72
CA GLU A 231 0.82 -26.55 10.30
C GLU A 231 2.16 -25.84 10.13
N LEU A 232 3.16 -26.56 9.64
CA LEU A 232 4.41 -26.00 9.14
C LEU A 232 4.45 -26.18 7.62
N LYS A 233 4.36 -25.08 6.88
CA LYS A 233 4.49 -25.05 5.43
C LYS A 233 5.83 -24.43 5.04
N ILE A 234 6.66 -25.14 4.28
CA ILE A 234 7.92 -24.61 3.74
C ILE A 234 7.93 -24.83 2.23
N ASN A 235 8.08 -23.76 1.44
CA ASN A 235 8.06 -23.80 -0.03
C ASN A 235 6.87 -24.61 -0.59
N TYR A 236 5.67 -24.33 -0.09
CA TYR A 236 4.41 -25.00 -0.46
C TYR A 236 4.29 -26.47 -0.03
N ALA A 237 5.32 -27.07 0.55
CA ALA A 237 5.25 -28.42 1.13
C ALA A 237 4.83 -28.36 2.60
N TYR A 238 3.91 -29.26 2.98
CA TYR A 238 3.56 -29.50 4.38
C TYR A 238 4.63 -30.37 5.05
N HIS A 239 5.07 -29.97 6.23
CA HIS A 239 6.03 -30.71 7.02
C HIS A 239 5.43 -31.07 8.38
N GLN A 240 5.35 -32.37 8.68
CA GLN A 240 5.06 -32.84 10.03
C GLN A 240 6.32 -32.69 10.89
N LEU A 241 6.21 -31.95 11.98
CA LEU A 241 7.23 -31.93 13.03
C LEU A 241 7.19 -33.27 13.78
N MET A 242 7.77 -34.31 13.19
CA MET A 242 7.84 -35.65 13.78
C MET A 242 8.67 -35.62 15.07
N GLY A 243 8.04 -35.48 16.24
CA GLY A 243 8.69 -35.66 17.55
C GLY A 243 9.78 -34.63 17.93
N SER A 244 9.68 -33.40 17.39
CA SER A 244 10.63 -32.28 17.49
C SER A 244 12.05 -32.55 16.97
N PRO A 245 12.28 -32.55 15.65
CA PRO A 245 13.55 -32.07 15.12
C PRO A 245 13.54 -30.54 15.23
N ASP A 246 14.63 -29.99 15.76
CA ASP A 246 14.89 -28.55 15.82
C ASP A 246 14.41 -27.82 14.54
N LEU A 247 13.55 -26.80 14.68
CA LEU A 247 13.03 -26.02 13.55
C LEU A 247 14.20 -25.45 12.73
N ASN A 248 15.28 -25.03 13.38
CA ASN A 248 16.48 -24.53 12.72
C ASN A 248 17.12 -25.61 11.85
N ALA A 249 17.23 -26.85 12.35
CA ALA A 249 17.76 -27.97 11.60
C ALA A 249 16.86 -28.32 10.39
N THR A 250 15.55 -28.34 10.60
CA THR A 250 14.56 -28.62 9.55
C THR A 250 14.62 -27.58 8.44
N MET A 251 14.65 -26.29 8.78
CA MET A 251 14.77 -25.20 7.81
C MET A 251 16.11 -25.22 7.07
N SER A 252 17.22 -25.40 7.80
CA SER A 252 18.56 -25.49 7.19
C SER A 252 18.65 -26.62 6.15
N GLN A 253 18.07 -27.78 6.43
CA GLN A 253 18.00 -28.89 5.47
C GLN A 253 17.14 -28.52 4.26
N LEU A 254 15.90 -28.05 4.47
CA LEU A 254 14.96 -27.79 3.38
C LEU A 254 15.39 -26.62 2.47
N PHE A 255 16.00 -25.57 3.02
CA PHE A 255 16.55 -24.48 2.20
C PHE A 255 17.85 -24.85 1.49
N SER A 256 18.64 -25.78 2.04
CA SER A 256 19.88 -26.25 1.40
C SER A 256 19.65 -27.26 0.27
N MET A 257 18.59 -28.08 0.34
CA MET A 257 18.19 -28.99 -0.74
C MET A 257 17.91 -28.25 -2.05
N LYS A 258 17.45 -27.00 -1.98
CA LYS A 258 17.23 -26.14 -3.16
C LYS A 258 18.52 -25.67 -3.87
N LYS A 259 19.69 -25.73 -3.21
CA LYS A 259 20.99 -25.33 -3.80
C LYS A 259 21.67 -26.45 -4.59
N ARG A 260 21.38 -27.72 -4.30
CA ARG A 260 21.89 -28.87 -5.06
C ARG A 260 20.85 -29.24 -6.11
N GLY A 261 21.00 -28.61 -7.27
CA GLY A 261 20.41 -28.98 -8.56
C GLY A 261 19.05 -29.68 -8.51
N ASP A 262 17.99 -28.92 -8.76
CA ASP A 262 16.92 -29.34 -9.66
C ASP A 262 16.07 -28.11 -10.02
N GLN A 263 15.96 -27.84 -11.32
CA GLN A 263 14.79 -27.15 -11.88
C GLN A 263 13.58 -28.07 -11.68
N LEU A 264 13.03 -28.09 -10.47
CA LEU A 264 11.67 -28.55 -10.31
C LEU A 264 10.77 -27.37 -10.64
N TYR A 265 10.24 -27.35 -11.86
CA TYR A 265 8.89 -26.86 -12.11
C TYR A 265 7.96 -27.65 -11.18
N LEU A 266 7.88 -27.25 -9.92
CA LEU A 266 6.81 -27.70 -9.06
C LEU A 266 5.59 -26.97 -9.60
N LYS A 267 4.73 -27.73 -10.29
CA LYS A 267 3.34 -27.33 -10.51
C LYS A 267 2.86 -26.73 -9.19
N GLU A 268 2.38 -25.49 -9.26
CA GLU A 268 1.52 -24.97 -8.21
C GLU A 268 0.46 -26.06 -8.00
N ASP A 269 0.44 -26.67 -6.82
CA ASP A 269 -0.71 -27.46 -6.43
C ASP A 269 -1.89 -26.49 -6.48
N GLU A 270 -2.76 -26.68 -7.48
CA GLU A 270 -3.98 -25.89 -7.72
C GLU A 270 -4.93 -25.89 -6.49
N SER A 271 -4.57 -26.58 -5.41
CA SER A 271 -5.26 -26.57 -4.12
C SER A 271 -4.87 -25.42 -3.17
N ASP A 272 -3.78 -24.68 -3.37
CA ASP A 272 -3.44 -23.49 -2.55
C ASP A 272 -3.88 -22.16 -3.22
N VAL A 273 -4.57 -22.23 -4.36
CA VAL A 273 -5.37 -21.12 -4.96
C VAL A 273 -6.72 -20.95 -4.24
N PHE A 274 -7.16 -21.97 -3.50
CA PHE A 274 -8.40 -21.96 -2.72
C PHE A 274 -8.23 -21.46 -1.27
N GLU A 275 -7.60 -20.29 -1.10
CA GLU A 275 -8.03 -19.30 -0.09
C GLU A 275 -8.11 -17.88 -0.71
N LYS A 276 -8.19 -17.82 -2.05
CA LYS A 276 -8.73 -16.70 -2.84
C LYS A 276 -10.16 -16.99 -3.34
N ALA A 277 -10.91 -17.88 -2.67
CA ALA A 277 -12.34 -18.01 -2.87
C ALA A 277 -13.07 -16.84 -2.19
N GLY A 278 -13.05 -15.69 -2.87
CA GLY A 278 -13.80 -14.49 -2.51
C GLY A 278 -13.93 -13.48 -3.65
N ALA A 279 -13.31 -13.74 -4.81
CA ALA A 279 -13.32 -12.81 -5.94
C ALA A 279 -13.83 -13.38 -7.27
N GLU A 280 -14.13 -14.69 -7.39
CA GLU A 280 -14.57 -15.27 -8.68
C GLU A 280 -15.91 -16.01 -8.67
N GLU A 281 -16.66 -16.02 -7.55
CA GLU A 281 -18.04 -16.56 -7.52
C GLU A 281 -19.14 -15.51 -7.82
N LEU A 282 -18.80 -14.32 -8.32
CA LEU A 282 -19.79 -13.31 -8.72
C LEU A 282 -20.01 -13.17 -10.24
N LEU A 283 -19.32 -13.97 -11.07
CA LEU A 283 -19.42 -13.87 -12.53
C LEU A 283 -20.23 -14.99 -13.21
N GLN A 284 -20.79 -15.94 -12.45
CA GLN A 284 -21.59 -17.03 -13.01
C GLN A 284 -22.96 -17.23 -12.32
N VAL A 285 -23.57 -16.16 -11.78
CA VAL A 285 -24.97 -16.18 -11.29
C VAL A 285 -25.83 -15.05 -11.86
N LEU A 286 -25.26 -14.09 -12.59
CA LEU A 286 -26.02 -12.96 -13.16
C LEU A 286 -26.61 -13.22 -14.56
N GLN A 287 -26.78 -14.48 -14.97
CA GLN A 287 -27.44 -14.82 -16.23
C GLN A 287 -28.77 -15.56 -16.12
N ASP A 288 -29.33 -15.79 -14.93
CA ASP A 288 -30.70 -16.31 -14.88
C ASP A 288 -31.55 -15.77 -13.72
N SER A 289 -32.81 -15.57 -14.04
CA SER A 289 -33.96 -15.24 -13.19
C SER A 289 -34.23 -13.77 -12.85
N GLN A 290 -35.14 -13.19 -13.63
CA GLN A 290 -36.14 -12.27 -13.08
C GLN A 290 -36.88 -12.97 -11.91
N LEU A 291 -36.95 -12.34 -10.72
CA LEU A 291 -38.18 -12.13 -9.92
C LEU A 291 -37.88 -11.41 -8.59
N ARG A 292 -38.73 -10.41 -8.34
CA ARG A 292 -38.86 -9.45 -7.22
C ARG A 292 -38.48 -9.95 -5.81
N ALA A 293 -37.78 -9.08 -5.06
CA ALA A 293 -38.15 -8.72 -3.69
C ALA A 293 -37.53 -7.35 -3.34
N GLU A 294 -38.39 -6.45 -2.86
CA GLU A 294 -38.04 -5.13 -2.34
C GLU A 294 -37.29 -5.27 -1.02
N GLU A 295 -36.21 -4.51 -0.80
CA GLU A 295 -35.95 -3.90 0.50
C GLU A 295 -34.92 -2.75 0.39
N LYS A 296 -35.16 -1.73 1.21
CA LYS A 296 -34.71 -0.35 1.06
C LYS A 296 -33.23 -0.14 1.40
N SER A 297 -32.45 0.43 0.48
CA SER A 297 -31.28 1.24 0.81
C SER A 297 -31.10 2.32 -0.26
N GLY A 298 -30.97 3.57 0.19
CA GLY A 298 -31.09 4.78 -0.64
C GLY A 298 -30.06 4.88 -1.76
N PHE A 299 -30.56 4.95 -2.99
CA PHE A 299 -29.81 5.38 -4.16
C PHE A 299 -29.90 6.91 -4.29
N CYS A 300 -28.78 7.61 -4.18
CA CYS A 300 -28.69 8.99 -4.67
C CYS A 300 -28.30 8.95 -6.15
N ILE A 301 -29.29 8.75 -7.03
CA ILE A 301 -29.14 9.02 -8.46
C ILE A 301 -29.19 10.54 -8.62
N TYR A 302 -28.08 11.18 -8.95
CA TYR A 302 -28.13 12.54 -9.46
C TYR A 302 -28.77 12.47 -10.86
N LYS A 303 -30.08 12.71 -10.94
CA LYS A 303 -30.77 12.80 -12.24
C LYS A 303 -30.24 14.02 -12.97
N CYS A 304 -29.54 13.79 -14.08
CA CYS A 304 -29.24 14.85 -15.02
C CYS A 304 -30.54 15.25 -15.72
N ASP A 305 -31.02 16.47 -15.49
CA ASP A 305 -32.27 16.98 -16.07
C ASP A 305 -32.27 17.00 -17.61
N LYS A 306 -31.10 16.83 -18.24
CA LYS A 306 -30.93 16.82 -19.71
C LYS A 306 -30.87 15.43 -20.35
N GLY A 307 -30.90 14.35 -19.55
CA GLY A 307 -30.85 12.96 -20.06
C GLY A 307 -29.72 12.74 -21.07
N ASP A 308 -30.04 12.03 -22.15
CA ASP A 308 -29.11 11.67 -23.23
C ASP A 308 -28.58 12.89 -24.04
N GLY A 309 -29.14 14.09 -23.83
CA GLY A 309 -28.68 15.34 -24.42
C GLY A 309 -27.59 16.07 -23.62
N CYS A 310 -27.04 15.45 -22.57
CA CYS A 310 -26.07 16.11 -21.71
C CYS A 310 -24.67 16.19 -22.34
N GLN A 311 -24.09 17.40 -22.39
CA GLN A 311 -22.76 17.69 -22.94
C GLN A 311 -21.63 17.59 -21.90
N PHE A 312 -21.94 17.19 -20.66
CA PHE A 312 -20.99 17.10 -19.56
C PHE A 312 -20.67 15.63 -19.25
N LEU A 313 -19.41 15.34 -18.92
CA LEU A 313 -18.99 14.01 -18.50
C LEU A 313 -19.60 13.67 -17.13
N HIS A 314 -20.24 12.51 -17.03
CA HIS A 314 -20.74 11.97 -15.77
C HIS A 314 -19.85 10.80 -15.34
N SER A 315 -19.28 10.87 -14.15
CA SER A 315 -18.61 9.74 -13.51
C SER A 315 -19.50 9.17 -12.41
N TRP A 316 -19.51 7.85 -12.28
CA TRP A 316 -20.41 7.12 -11.37
C TRP A 316 -19.55 6.26 -10.46
N PHE A 317 -19.67 6.49 -9.15
CA PHE A 317 -18.89 5.78 -8.13
C PHE A 317 -19.72 5.57 -6.86
N TYR A 318 -19.37 4.55 -6.10
CA TYR A 318 -20.00 4.20 -4.84
C TYR A 318 -19.26 4.86 -3.67
N GLY A 319 -19.94 5.74 -2.93
CA GLY A 319 -19.44 6.31 -1.67
C GLY A 319 -19.89 7.75 -1.41
N ASP A 320 -20.31 8.04 -0.18
CA ASP A 320 -20.84 9.34 0.28
C ASP A 320 -19.75 10.43 0.48
N TRP A 321 -18.52 10.25 -0.02
CA TRP A 321 -17.35 11.02 0.43
C TRP A 321 -16.66 11.91 -0.63
N PHE A 322 -17.24 12.12 -1.80
CA PHE A 322 -16.71 13.08 -2.79
C PHE A 322 -17.60 14.32 -2.91
N SER A 323 -17.01 15.50 -2.74
CA SER A 323 -17.64 16.78 -3.10
C SER A 323 -17.06 17.29 -4.42
N THR A 324 -17.90 17.77 -5.34
CA THR A 324 -17.46 18.47 -6.55
C THR A 324 -16.56 19.65 -6.16
N LEU A 325 -15.27 19.59 -6.52
CA LEU A 325 -14.32 20.67 -6.23
C LEU A 325 -14.60 21.92 -7.10
N ALA A 326 -14.79 21.72 -8.40
CA ALA A 326 -15.07 22.79 -9.36
C ALA A 326 -15.80 22.26 -10.60
N LYS A 327 -16.60 23.13 -11.24
CA LYS A 327 -17.14 22.88 -12.58
C LYS A 327 -16.27 23.62 -13.60
N LEU A 328 -15.49 22.88 -14.38
CA LEU A 328 -14.61 23.43 -15.41
C LEU A 328 -15.45 23.85 -16.62
N LYS A 329 -15.60 25.16 -16.83
CA LYS A 329 -16.37 25.74 -17.94
C LYS A 329 -15.42 26.40 -18.92
N GLY A 330 -15.47 26.02 -20.19
CA GLY A 330 -14.63 26.60 -21.23
C GLY A 330 -14.89 25.99 -22.61
N HIS A 331 -14.95 24.66 -22.68
CA HIS A 331 -15.28 23.97 -23.92
C HIS A 331 -16.72 24.24 -24.36
N ILE A 332 -16.87 24.46 -25.66
CA ILE A 332 -18.17 24.73 -26.32
C ILE A 332 -18.72 23.50 -27.05
N GLN A 333 -17.88 22.46 -27.22
CA GLN A 333 -18.26 21.15 -27.74
C GLN A 333 -17.81 20.03 -26.80
N ALA A 334 -18.13 18.78 -27.19
CA ALA A 334 -17.82 17.59 -26.42
C ALA A 334 -16.30 17.44 -26.18
N VAL A 335 -15.95 17.27 -24.90
CA VAL A 335 -14.59 16.90 -24.46
C VAL A 335 -14.30 15.49 -24.94
N SER A 336 -13.23 15.34 -25.72
CA SER A 336 -12.83 14.07 -26.35
C SER A 336 -11.68 13.38 -25.63
N GLY A 337 -10.98 14.08 -24.73
CA GLY A 337 -9.95 13.48 -23.90
C GLY A 337 -9.55 14.38 -22.73
N ILE A 338 -9.07 13.75 -21.67
CA ILE A 338 -8.57 14.41 -20.47
C ILE A 338 -7.26 13.73 -20.08
N ALA A 339 -6.24 14.52 -19.75
CA ALA A 339 -4.94 14.02 -19.35
C ALA A 339 -4.40 14.72 -18.10
N LEU A 340 -3.70 13.94 -17.28
CA LEU A 340 -3.01 14.36 -16.07
C LEU A 340 -1.56 13.89 -16.17
N PRO A 341 -0.68 14.68 -16.82
CA PRO A 341 0.71 14.30 -16.98
C PRO A 341 1.39 14.18 -15.61
N SER A 342 2.28 13.19 -15.48
CA SER A 342 2.99 12.92 -14.23
C SER A 342 3.74 14.16 -13.76
N ARG A 343 3.78 14.38 -12.44
CA ARG A 343 4.48 15.51 -11.80
C ARG A 343 3.96 16.92 -12.18
N SER A 344 2.85 17.01 -12.91
CA SER A 344 2.18 18.28 -13.19
C SER A 344 1.08 18.57 -12.16
N ASP A 345 0.88 19.85 -11.88
CA ASP A 345 -0.30 20.35 -11.15
C ASP A 345 -1.41 20.84 -12.11
N LYS A 346 -1.29 20.50 -13.40
CA LYS A 346 -2.20 20.91 -14.45
C LYS A 346 -2.97 19.72 -15.03
N LEU A 347 -4.25 19.96 -15.29
CA LEU A 347 -5.14 19.07 -16.02
C LEU A 347 -5.27 19.59 -17.44
N PHE A 348 -5.20 18.70 -18.42
CA PHE A 348 -5.44 19.03 -19.82
C PHE A 348 -6.76 18.43 -20.26
N SER A 349 -7.58 19.20 -20.95
CA SER A 349 -8.78 18.68 -21.61
C SER A 349 -8.81 19.11 -23.07
N GLY A 350 -8.99 18.15 -23.96
CA GLY A 350 -9.15 18.37 -25.39
C GLY A 350 -10.61 18.19 -25.80
N SER A 351 -11.08 18.98 -26.76
CA SER A 351 -12.47 18.93 -27.23
C SER A 351 -12.58 18.98 -28.75
N SER A 352 -13.73 18.54 -29.24
CA SER A 352 -14.11 18.65 -30.65
C SER A 352 -14.21 20.10 -31.14
N ASP A 353 -14.24 21.08 -30.23
CA ASP A 353 -14.14 22.51 -30.56
C ASP A 353 -12.74 22.94 -31.06
N GLY A 354 -11.76 22.04 -31.00
CA GLY A 354 -10.39 22.27 -31.43
C GLY A 354 -9.54 23.03 -30.42
N ILE A 355 -9.98 23.10 -29.18
CA ILE A 355 -9.29 23.75 -28.07
C ILE A 355 -8.77 22.68 -27.11
N VAL A 356 -7.54 22.89 -26.61
CA VAL A 356 -7.04 22.24 -25.39
C VAL A 356 -7.04 23.29 -24.28
N HIS A 357 -7.82 23.05 -23.24
CA HIS A 357 -7.71 23.84 -22.02
C HIS A 357 -6.69 23.21 -21.08
N VAL A 358 -5.86 24.06 -20.49
CA VAL A 358 -5.00 23.74 -19.36
C VAL A 358 -5.66 24.33 -18.12
N TRP A 359 -5.92 23.50 -17.13
CA TRP A 359 -6.56 23.87 -15.89
C TRP A 359 -5.58 23.74 -14.75
N ASP A 360 -5.66 24.66 -13.80
CA ASP A 360 -5.02 24.49 -12.51
C ASP A 360 -5.83 23.51 -11.66
N CYS A 361 -5.23 22.38 -11.28
CA CYS A 361 -5.92 21.33 -10.52
C CYS A 361 -6.40 21.78 -9.13
N TYR A 362 -5.87 22.89 -8.60
CA TYR A 362 -6.21 23.37 -7.26
C TYR A 362 -7.36 24.35 -7.26
N THR A 363 -7.41 25.24 -8.25
CA THR A 363 -8.42 26.29 -8.35
C THR A 363 -9.56 25.95 -9.31
N GLY A 364 -9.34 24.98 -10.21
CA GLY A 364 -10.25 24.68 -11.31
C GLY A 364 -10.35 25.80 -12.35
N GLN A 365 -9.43 26.78 -12.34
CA GLN A 365 -9.40 27.86 -13.32
C GLN A 365 -8.61 27.43 -14.55
N SER A 366 -9.04 27.90 -15.73
CA SER A 366 -8.25 27.70 -16.96
C SER A 366 -7.05 28.65 -16.92
N THR A 367 -5.86 28.08 -16.87
CA THR A 367 -4.59 28.82 -16.85
C THR A 367 -4.12 29.15 -18.25
N ARG A 368 -4.38 28.26 -19.21
CA ARG A 368 -3.98 28.43 -20.61
C ARG A 368 -5.01 27.80 -21.53
N VAL A 369 -5.19 28.43 -22.68
CA VAL A 369 -6.07 27.96 -23.76
C VAL A 369 -5.19 27.80 -25.01
N ILE A 370 -5.11 26.58 -25.53
CA ILE A 370 -4.35 26.25 -26.73
C ILE A 370 -5.36 25.99 -27.84
N ASN A 371 -5.38 26.85 -28.85
CA ASN A 371 -6.28 26.71 -29.98
C ASN A 371 -5.56 26.00 -31.13
N LEU A 372 -6.00 24.78 -31.44
CA LEU A 372 -5.50 24.00 -32.57
C LEU A 372 -6.35 24.21 -33.83
N GLY A 373 -7.55 24.79 -33.69
CA GLY A 373 -8.46 25.09 -34.79
C GLY A 373 -9.04 23.88 -35.51
N ILE A 374 -8.73 22.67 -35.04
CA ILE A 374 -9.08 21.40 -35.67
C ILE A 374 -9.62 20.45 -34.60
N LYS A 375 -10.65 19.68 -34.95
CA LYS A 375 -11.30 18.71 -34.06
C LYS A 375 -10.28 17.76 -33.40
N ILE A 376 -10.28 17.76 -32.07
CA ILE A 376 -9.47 16.82 -31.28
C ILE A 376 -10.29 15.55 -31.09
N GLY A 377 -9.75 14.41 -31.54
CA GLY A 377 -10.42 13.12 -31.39
C GLY A 377 -10.07 12.40 -30.10
N THR A 378 -8.87 12.61 -29.56
CA THR A 378 -8.45 12.08 -28.26
C THR A 378 -7.30 12.89 -27.68
N LEU A 379 -7.13 12.82 -26.36
CA LEU A 379 -6.05 13.46 -25.62
C LEU A 379 -5.68 12.57 -24.43
N ILE A 380 -4.42 12.15 -24.37
CA ILE A 380 -3.86 11.31 -23.30
C ILE A 380 -2.51 11.85 -22.82
N SER A 381 -1.99 11.32 -21.71
CA SER A 381 -0.64 11.61 -21.22
C SER A 381 0.07 10.32 -20.83
N GLU A 382 1.37 10.26 -21.09
CA GLU A 382 2.28 9.32 -20.42
C GLU A 382 3.52 10.06 -19.91
N GLY A 383 3.85 9.85 -18.65
CA GLY A 383 4.92 10.60 -18.01
C GLY A 383 4.73 12.13 -18.17
N PRO A 384 5.76 12.88 -18.61
CA PRO A 384 5.66 14.32 -18.90
C PRO A 384 5.15 14.64 -20.32
N TRP A 385 4.71 13.64 -21.09
CA TRP A 385 4.24 13.81 -22.46
C TRP A 385 2.72 13.92 -22.54
N ILE A 386 2.25 14.78 -23.44
CA ILE A 386 0.86 14.92 -23.84
C ILE A 386 0.75 14.56 -25.32
N PHE A 387 -0.19 13.67 -25.63
CA PHE A 387 -0.47 13.25 -27.00
C PHE A 387 -1.86 13.72 -27.39
N VAL A 388 -1.95 14.43 -28.52
CA VAL A 388 -3.20 14.98 -29.05
C VAL A 388 -3.49 14.36 -30.41
N GLY A 389 -4.58 13.60 -30.48
CA GLY A 389 -5.07 12.99 -31.70
C GLY A 389 -5.84 13.98 -32.58
N LEU A 390 -5.25 14.35 -33.71
CA LEU A 390 -5.83 15.23 -34.72
C LEU A 390 -6.08 14.46 -36.02
N PRO A 391 -6.75 15.05 -37.02
CA PRO A 391 -6.83 14.47 -38.36
C PRO A 391 -5.43 14.26 -38.96
N ASN A 392 -5.15 13.01 -39.34
CA ASN A 392 -3.92 12.56 -40.01
C ASN A 392 -2.61 12.70 -39.21
N ILE A 393 -2.66 13.19 -37.97
CA ILE A 393 -1.47 13.53 -37.20
C ILE A 393 -1.70 13.33 -35.70
N VAL A 394 -0.68 12.86 -35.00
CA VAL A 394 -0.61 12.94 -33.54
C VAL A 394 0.41 14.01 -33.16
N LYS A 395 -0.01 15.00 -32.37
CA LYS A 395 0.91 15.99 -31.80
C LYS A 395 1.39 15.53 -30.44
N GLU A 396 2.68 15.66 -30.20
CA GLU A 396 3.31 15.31 -28.93
C GLU A 396 3.93 16.54 -28.30
N TRP A 397 3.64 16.78 -27.02
CA TRP A 397 4.19 17.90 -26.27
C TRP A 397 4.81 17.40 -24.98
N ASN A 398 6.06 17.77 -24.73
CA ASN A 398 6.68 17.56 -23.43
C ASN A 398 6.50 18.81 -22.56
N ILE A 399 5.83 18.65 -21.42
CA ILE A 399 5.53 19.79 -20.54
C ILE A 399 6.73 20.28 -19.72
N GLU A 400 7.78 19.47 -19.59
CA GLU A 400 9.01 19.82 -18.83
C GLU A 400 10.05 20.48 -19.73
N THR A 401 10.26 19.95 -20.94
CA THR A 401 11.28 20.44 -21.88
C THR A 401 10.75 21.43 -22.90
N ALA A 402 9.43 21.59 -23.00
CA ALA A 402 8.73 22.39 -24.01
C ALA A 402 9.04 21.98 -25.47
N VAL A 403 9.48 20.74 -25.66
CA VAL A 403 9.70 20.14 -26.99
C VAL A 403 8.37 19.69 -27.58
N GLU A 404 8.19 19.90 -28.88
CA GLU A 404 7.00 19.50 -29.62
C GLU A 404 7.38 18.64 -30.83
N PHE A 405 6.66 17.54 -31.04
CA PHE A 405 6.80 16.65 -32.19
C PHE A 405 5.47 16.42 -32.90
N ASN A 406 5.58 16.01 -34.15
CA ASN A 406 4.46 15.64 -35.02
C ASN A 406 4.71 14.22 -35.53
N LEU A 407 3.78 13.31 -35.26
CA LEU A 407 3.77 11.98 -35.86
C LEU A 407 2.82 11.96 -37.06
N ASP A 408 3.42 11.97 -38.24
CA ASP A 408 2.73 11.92 -39.53
C ASP A 408 2.57 10.47 -40.05
N GLY A 409 1.69 10.27 -41.04
CA GLY A 409 1.50 8.98 -41.72
C GLY A 409 0.17 8.28 -41.41
N LEU A 410 -0.64 8.85 -40.53
CA LEU A 410 -2.01 8.40 -40.26
C LEU A 410 -2.96 9.01 -41.29
N VAL A 411 -4.03 8.28 -41.65
CA VAL A 411 -5.09 8.78 -42.54
C VAL A 411 -6.41 8.60 -41.82
N GLY A 412 -7.10 9.70 -41.52
CA GLY A 412 -8.36 9.70 -40.75
C GLY A 412 -8.26 10.46 -39.44
N GLN A 413 -9.33 10.43 -38.64
CA GLN A 413 -9.40 11.14 -37.38
C GLN A 413 -8.86 10.25 -36.26
N VAL A 414 -7.76 10.62 -35.65
CA VAL A 414 -7.24 9.87 -34.51
C VAL A 414 -8.20 9.97 -33.32
N ASN A 415 -8.88 8.85 -33.00
CA ASN A 415 -9.89 8.77 -31.94
C ASN A 415 -9.41 7.96 -30.73
N ALA A 416 -8.30 7.22 -30.87
CA ALA A 416 -7.70 6.47 -29.78
C ALA A 416 -6.17 6.45 -29.93
N ILE A 417 -5.48 6.64 -28.81
CA ILE A 417 -4.03 6.50 -28.68
C ILE A 417 -3.79 5.63 -27.44
N ALA A 418 -2.83 4.73 -27.53
CA ALA A 418 -2.33 3.95 -26.41
C ALA A 418 -0.80 3.93 -26.46
N VAL A 419 -0.17 4.09 -25.30
CA VAL A 419 1.29 4.09 -25.17
C VAL A 419 1.67 2.91 -24.27
N VAL A 420 2.77 2.22 -24.63
CA VAL A 420 3.24 1.04 -23.89
C VAL A 420 4.66 1.30 -23.40
N ASP A 421 4.78 1.61 -22.11
CA ASP A 421 6.02 2.01 -21.43
C ASP A 421 7.16 0.97 -21.46
N VAL A 422 6.84 -0.32 -21.65
CA VAL A 422 7.87 -1.39 -21.59
C VAL A 422 8.70 -1.45 -22.88
N ILE A 423 8.22 -0.86 -23.97
CA ILE A 423 8.83 -1.00 -25.31
C ILE A 423 8.90 0.32 -26.10
N ASP A 424 8.64 1.48 -25.46
CA ASP A 424 8.63 2.80 -26.09
C ASP A 424 7.80 2.87 -27.39
N MET A 425 6.63 2.21 -27.40
CA MET A 425 5.74 2.19 -28.58
C MET A 425 4.45 2.98 -28.34
N LEU A 426 4.06 3.76 -29.35
CA LEU A 426 2.79 4.47 -29.44
C LEU A 426 1.92 3.82 -30.53
N PHE A 427 0.71 3.44 -30.16
CA PHE A 427 -0.31 2.95 -31.08
C PHE A 427 -1.40 4.01 -31.23
N ALA A 428 -1.71 4.39 -32.47
CA ALA A 428 -2.79 5.32 -32.77
C ALA A 428 -3.77 4.69 -33.76
N ARG A 429 -5.08 4.89 -33.53
CA ARG A 429 -6.15 4.46 -34.44
C ARG A 429 -6.87 5.68 -35.01
N ALA A 430 -6.77 5.84 -36.32
CA ALA A 430 -7.42 6.88 -37.13
C ALA A 430 -8.82 6.49 -37.63
#